data_AF-A0A2G8RX35-F1
#
_entry.id   AF-A0A2G8RX35-F1
#
_cell.length_a   1.000
_cell.length_b   1.000
_cell.length_c   1.000
_cell.angle_alpha   90.00
_cell.angle_beta   90.00
_cell.angle_gamma   90.00
#
_symmetry.space_group_name_H-M   'P 1'
#
loop_
_entity.id
_entity.type
_entity.pdbx_description
1 polymer ?
#
loop_
_entity_poly.entity_id
_entity_poly.type
_entity_poly.pdbx_seq_one_letter_code
_entity_poly.pdbx_strand_id
1 'polypeptide(L)'
;MPVPAGACRVGAWELLSLNDHCPVPAQPSCALSALPIATCIAQNGDGMNADTLTTLIKVSRPAGSSFGPILYSIGLIHSPRRLVDLGKTRACLQLLSLSFPLALVVFGINDVYDYASDLRNPRKMADGLEGIILHPTQYPVVIVSSWAATFLITAVSVLTARRHNVLVILALLLLSWQYSAPPLRFKERPLLDSLSNGAIVDLAYLAGYTAGDGLLDSRALWLKGHILGLCTAGVHALGATVDVDVDGSVGQTTIATAFGPRIATAFAAGCYLIAFLVERRLSIFGVYILGGLLAVLAPLLDFGWAHPAFKAVVYWTVAMSGLWFVDRALGVLRRRQGFKYKHI
;
A
#
# COMPACT_ATOMS: atom_id res chain seq x y z
N MET A 1 -38.14 -54.45 -12.58
CA MET A 1 -37.32 -54.58 -11.36
C MET A 1 -35.88 -54.81 -11.79
N PRO A 2 -34.93 -53.94 -11.42
CA PRO A 2 -33.52 -54.08 -11.78
C PRO A 2 -32.70 -54.71 -10.65
N VAL A 3 -31.66 -55.47 -11.01
CA VAL A 3 -30.64 -56.08 -10.11
C VAL A 3 -29.35 -56.22 -10.95
N PRO A 4 -28.11 -56.08 -10.44
CA PRO A 4 -27.56 -55.06 -9.55
C PRO A 4 -26.13 -54.59 -9.95
N ALA A 5 -25.58 -53.74 -9.07
CA ALA A 5 -24.22 -53.23 -8.90
C ALA A 5 -23.01 -53.99 -9.48
N GLY A 6 -22.13 -53.22 -10.11
CA GLY A 6 -20.69 -53.49 -10.24
C GLY A 6 -19.91 -52.21 -9.93
N ALA A 7 -19.07 -52.27 -8.91
CA ALA A 7 -18.17 -51.19 -8.50
C ALA A 7 -17.03 -51.02 -9.51
N CYS A 8 -16.64 -49.77 -9.80
CA CYS A 8 -15.25 -49.44 -10.10
C CYS A 8 -14.94 -47.99 -9.77
N ARG A 9 -13.80 -47.82 -9.09
CA ARG A 9 -13.23 -46.57 -8.61
C ARG A 9 -12.07 -46.19 -9.55
N VAL A 10 -11.94 -44.88 -9.74
CA VAL A 10 -10.72 -44.10 -10.06
C VAL A 10 -10.29 -44.06 -11.52
N GLY A 11 -10.22 -42.83 -12.05
CA GLY A 11 -9.40 -42.48 -13.20
C GLY A 11 -9.96 -41.32 -14.01
N ALA A 12 -9.17 -40.26 -14.18
CA ALA A 12 -9.33 -39.15 -15.11
C ALA A 12 -10.48 -38.16 -14.83
N TRP A 13 -10.12 -36.99 -14.27
CA TRP A 13 -10.92 -35.78 -14.41
C TRP A 13 -10.74 -35.21 -15.83
N GLU A 14 -11.38 -35.84 -16.80
CA GLU A 14 -11.66 -35.25 -18.11
C GLU A 14 -12.98 -34.48 -18.04
N LEU A 15 -12.88 -33.18 -18.33
CA LEU A 15 -13.83 -32.35 -19.07
C LEU A 15 -15.32 -32.75 -18.96
N LEU A 16 -16.02 -32.14 -18.00
CA LEU A 16 -17.45 -31.87 -18.14
C LEU A 16 -17.65 -30.37 -18.28
N SER A 17 -17.97 -30.00 -19.51
CA SER A 17 -18.63 -28.76 -19.88
C SER A 17 -19.87 -28.55 -19.01
N LEU A 18 -19.79 -27.62 -18.07
CA LEU A 18 -20.96 -26.98 -17.50
C LEU A 18 -20.96 -25.54 -17.99
N ASN A 19 -21.68 -25.40 -19.09
CA ASN A 19 -22.07 -24.17 -19.73
C ASN A 19 -23.18 -23.54 -18.88
N ASP A 20 -22.86 -23.09 -17.66
CA ASP A 20 -23.73 -22.24 -16.86
C ASP A 20 -23.16 -20.83 -16.88
N HIS A 21 -23.68 -20.04 -17.81
CA HIS A 21 -23.45 -18.60 -17.87
C HIS A 21 -24.04 -17.95 -16.62
N CYS A 22 -23.25 -17.83 -15.55
CA CYS A 22 -23.47 -16.79 -14.56
C CYS A 22 -23.21 -15.45 -15.25
N PRO A 23 -24.20 -14.55 -15.40
CA PRO A 23 -23.93 -13.23 -15.94
C PRO A 23 -23.06 -12.48 -14.94
N VAL A 24 -21.79 -12.26 -15.29
CA VAL A 24 -20.98 -11.22 -14.66
C VAL A 24 -21.73 -9.92 -14.93
N PRO A 25 -22.22 -9.18 -13.92
CA PRO A 25 -22.85 -7.90 -14.17
C PRO A 25 -21.83 -7.01 -14.89
N ALA A 26 -22.22 -6.51 -16.06
CA ALA A 26 -21.41 -5.58 -16.83
C ALA A 26 -20.91 -4.47 -15.90
N GLN A 27 -19.60 -4.21 -15.92
CA GLN A 27 -19.04 -3.08 -15.18
C GLN A 27 -19.83 -1.84 -15.58
N PRO A 28 -20.31 -1.03 -14.64
CA PRO A 28 -20.96 0.20 -15.01
C PRO A 28 -19.92 1.05 -15.73
N SER A 29 -20.14 1.29 -17.02
CA SER A 29 -19.55 2.40 -17.75
C SER A 29 -20.11 3.69 -17.15
N CYS A 30 -19.72 3.98 -15.91
CA CYS A 30 -20.02 5.21 -15.21
C CYS A 30 -19.10 6.27 -15.78
N ALA A 31 -19.52 6.86 -16.91
CA ALA A 31 -19.25 8.26 -17.13
C ALA A 31 -19.76 9.00 -15.88
N LEU A 32 -18.83 9.44 -15.04
CA LEU A 32 -19.08 10.24 -13.84
C LEU A 32 -19.66 11.60 -14.27
N SER A 33 -20.95 11.63 -14.63
CA SER A 33 -21.74 12.85 -14.51
C SER A 33 -21.86 13.13 -13.01
N ALA A 34 -21.54 14.34 -12.55
CA ALA A 34 -21.42 14.70 -11.14
C ALA A 34 -22.75 14.68 -10.33
N LEU A 35 -23.86 14.21 -10.90
CA LEU A 35 -25.20 14.28 -10.30
C LEU A 35 -25.66 13.13 -9.38
N PRO A 36 -25.21 11.86 -9.45
CA PRO A 36 -25.82 10.77 -8.68
C PRO A 36 -25.32 10.68 -7.23
N ILE A 37 -24.26 11.41 -6.85
CA ILE A 37 -23.71 11.38 -5.49
C ILE A 37 -24.63 12.15 -4.52
N ALA A 38 -25.21 13.28 -4.95
CA ALA A 38 -26.07 14.11 -4.12
C ALA A 38 -27.40 13.42 -3.76
N THR A 39 -27.94 12.60 -4.68
CA THR A 39 -29.20 11.86 -4.49
C THR A 39 -29.05 10.67 -3.53
N CYS A 40 -27.86 10.06 -3.43
CA CYS A 40 -27.61 8.97 -2.51
C CYS A 40 -27.43 9.46 -1.04
N ILE A 41 -26.90 10.67 -0.85
CA ILE A 41 -26.72 11.29 0.48
C ILE A 41 -28.08 11.64 1.12
N ALA A 42 -29.08 12.03 0.33
CA ALA A 42 -30.39 12.44 0.83
C ALA A 42 -31.27 11.27 1.34
N GLN A 43 -30.95 10.01 0.99
CA GLN A 43 -31.76 8.84 1.37
C GLN A 43 -31.31 8.13 2.66
N ASN A 44 -30.12 8.44 3.18
CA ASN A 44 -29.55 7.79 4.37
C ASN A 44 -29.39 8.80 5.53
N GLY A 45 -30.51 9.36 5.99
CA GLY A 45 -30.58 10.25 7.16
C GLY A 45 -30.41 9.56 8.51
N ASP A 46 -29.99 8.30 8.54
CA ASP A 46 -29.71 7.56 9.77
C ASP A 46 -28.22 7.63 10.10
N GLY A 47 -27.88 7.75 11.39
CA GLY A 47 -26.50 7.82 11.87
C GLY A 47 -25.63 6.65 11.39
N MET A 48 -24.32 6.74 11.64
CA MET A 48 -23.37 5.73 11.20
C MET A 48 -23.70 4.34 11.81
N ASN A 49 -24.37 3.48 11.03
CA ASN A 49 -24.73 2.13 11.46
C ASN A 49 -23.47 1.29 11.76
N ALA A 50 -23.56 0.34 12.70
CA ALA A 50 -22.44 -0.50 13.12
C ALA A 50 -21.77 -1.26 11.95
N ASP A 51 -22.57 -1.63 10.94
CA ASP A 51 -22.10 -2.29 9.72
C ASP A 51 -21.23 -1.36 8.85
N THR A 52 -21.60 -0.08 8.77
CA THR A 52 -20.84 0.94 8.04
C THR A 52 -19.48 1.17 8.69
N LEU A 53 -19.45 1.33 10.01
CA LEU A 53 -18.19 1.53 10.74
C LEU A 53 -17.26 0.32 10.59
N THR A 54 -17.81 -0.89 10.73
CA THR A 54 -17.06 -2.14 10.55
C THR A 54 -16.47 -2.23 9.15
N THR A 55 -17.24 -1.85 8.13
CA THR A 55 -16.79 -1.82 6.74
C THR A 55 -15.62 -0.87 6.55
N LEU A 56 -15.73 0.38 7.02
CA LEU A 56 -14.66 1.35 6.91
C LEU A 56 -13.37 0.90 7.63
N ILE A 57 -13.50 0.28 8.80
CA ILE A 57 -12.35 -0.28 9.54
C ILE A 57 -11.68 -1.38 8.73
N LYS A 58 -12.45 -2.36 8.24
CA LYS A 58 -11.88 -3.50 7.49
C LYS A 58 -11.23 -3.07 6.18
N VAL A 59 -11.89 -2.20 5.44
CA VAL A 59 -11.40 -1.63 4.16
C VAL A 59 -10.15 -0.78 4.34
N SER A 60 -10.01 -0.06 5.47
CA SER A 60 -8.79 0.70 5.77
C SER A 60 -7.55 -0.16 6.01
N ARG A 61 -7.70 -1.49 6.13
CA ARG A 61 -6.64 -2.46 6.44
C ARG A 61 -5.81 -1.99 7.66
N PRO A 62 -6.28 -2.19 8.91
CA PRO A 62 -5.69 -1.59 10.10
C PRO A 62 -4.17 -1.78 10.24
N ALA A 63 -3.65 -2.95 9.88
CA ALA A 63 -2.20 -3.18 9.82
C ALA A 63 -1.51 -2.27 8.78
N GLY A 64 -2.08 -2.15 7.57
CA GLY A 64 -1.59 -1.26 6.52
C GLY A 64 -1.70 0.23 6.86
N SER A 65 -2.69 0.63 7.66
CA SER A 65 -2.86 2.02 8.12
C SER A 65 -1.69 2.57 8.95
N SER A 66 -0.80 1.69 9.41
CA SER A 66 0.41 2.08 10.16
C SER A 66 1.55 2.58 9.25
N PHE A 67 1.55 2.26 7.95
CA PHE A 67 2.67 2.62 7.08
C PHE A 67 2.81 4.14 6.88
N GLY A 68 1.69 4.83 6.62
CA GLY A 68 1.68 6.30 6.47
C GLY A 68 2.30 7.04 7.66
N PRO A 69 1.84 6.84 8.91
CA PRO A 69 2.41 7.53 10.07
C PRO A 69 3.85 7.11 10.36
N ILE A 70 4.25 5.85 10.09
CA ILE A 70 5.65 5.42 10.21
C ILE A 70 6.53 6.19 9.22
N LEU A 71 6.19 6.21 7.95
CA LEU A 71 6.96 6.87 6.90
C LEU A 71 7.04 8.39 7.14
N TYR A 72 5.91 9.01 7.49
CA TYR A 72 5.87 10.41 7.91
C TYR A 72 6.82 10.67 9.10
N SER A 73 6.81 9.81 10.12
CA SER A 73 7.68 9.97 11.28
C SER A 73 9.16 9.85 10.91
N ILE A 74 9.51 8.89 10.04
CA ILE A 74 10.88 8.75 9.53
C ILE A 74 11.27 10.01 8.76
N GLY A 75 10.43 10.52 7.87
CA GLY A 75 10.69 11.76 7.14
C GLY A 75 10.94 12.94 8.07
N LEU A 76 10.11 13.09 9.10
CA LEU A 76 10.23 14.15 10.09
C LEU A 76 11.53 14.04 10.91
N ILE A 77 11.99 12.81 11.23
CA ILE A 77 13.29 12.59 11.90
C ILE A 77 14.46 13.05 11.02
N HIS A 78 14.34 12.97 9.70
CA HIS A 78 15.38 13.39 8.74
C HIS A 78 15.24 14.85 8.30
N SER A 79 14.23 15.56 8.81
CA SER A 79 13.98 16.95 8.46
C SER A 79 14.94 17.93 9.16
N PRO A 80 15.16 19.13 8.60
CA PRO A 80 16.05 20.14 9.20
C PRO A 80 15.63 20.61 10.59
N ARG A 81 14.32 20.76 10.85
CA ARG A 81 13.81 21.22 12.15
C ARG A 81 13.47 20.06 13.07
N ARG A 82 13.81 20.20 14.35
CA ARG A 82 13.38 19.24 15.36
C ARG A 82 11.89 19.42 15.64
N LEU A 83 11.22 18.32 16.00
CA LEU A 83 9.80 18.26 16.41
C LEU A 83 9.32 19.37 17.37
N VAL A 84 10.24 19.97 18.15
CA VAL A 84 9.95 21.04 19.09
C VAL A 84 9.51 22.33 18.37
N ASP A 85 10.02 22.59 17.17
CA ASP A 85 9.78 23.84 16.41
C ASP A 85 8.53 23.77 15.52
N LEU A 86 8.02 22.57 15.22
CA LEU A 86 6.81 22.39 14.41
C LEU A 86 5.52 22.77 15.14
N GLY A 87 5.57 22.76 16.48
CA GLY A 87 4.41 22.58 17.34
C GLY A 87 3.96 21.12 17.31
N LYS A 88 4.11 20.41 18.43
CA LYS A 88 3.74 18.99 18.59
C LYS A 88 2.34 18.69 18.05
N THR A 89 1.39 19.60 18.27
CA THR A 89 0.01 19.48 17.80
C THR A 89 -0.09 19.33 16.28
N ARG A 90 0.59 20.17 15.50
CA ARG A 90 0.55 20.10 14.03
C ARG A 90 1.14 18.80 13.51
N ALA A 91 2.28 18.40 14.10
CA ALA A 91 2.92 17.13 13.76
C ALA A 91 2.01 15.93 14.05
N CYS A 92 1.34 15.92 15.20
CA CYS A 92 0.40 14.87 15.58
C CYS A 92 -0.84 14.85 14.70
N LEU A 93 -1.43 16.01 14.39
CA LEU A 93 -2.59 16.10 13.49
C LEU A 93 -2.25 15.52 12.11
N GLN A 94 -1.10 15.87 11.56
CA GLN A 94 -0.70 15.35 10.26
C GLN A 94 -0.42 13.85 10.30
N LEU A 95 0.28 13.38 11.34
CA LEU A 95 0.50 11.95 11.57
C LEU A 95 -0.82 11.17 11.63
N LEU A 96 -1.81 11.67 12.37
CA LEU A 96 -3.14 11.05 12.49
C LEU A 96 -3.92 11.12 11.17
N SER A 97 -3.79 12.22 10.41
CA SER A 97 -4.42 12.30 9.08
C SER A 97 -3.84 11.28 8.09
N LEU A 98 -2.57 10.93 8.24
CA LEU A 98 -1.86 9.97 7.39
C LEU A 98 -1.98 8.51 7.87
N SER A 99 -2.74 8.23 8.92
CA SER A 99 -3.02 6.85 9.38
C SER A 99 -4.30 6.30 8.73
N PHE A 100 -5.38 6.17 9.49
CA PHE A 100 -6.66 5.67 9.03
C PHE A 100 -7.23 6.46 7.83
N PRO A 101 -7.23 7.81 7.79
CA PRO A 101 -7.81 8.54 6.68
C PRO A 101 -7.07 8.30 5.35
N LEU A 102 -5.74 8.31 5.35
CA LEU A 102 -4.97 7.98 4.14
C LEU A 102 -5.20 6.53 3.71
N ALA A 103 -5.27 5.60 4.67
CA ALA A 103 -5.52 4.20 4.39
C ALA A 103 -6.90 3.97 3.73
N LEU A 104 -7.93 4.73 4.11
CA LEU A 104 -9.21 4.74 3.39
C LEU A 104 -9.06 5.20 1.94
N VAL A 105 -8.30 6.26 1.69
CA VAL A 105 -8.08 6.75 0.32
C VAL A 105 -7.33 5.70 -0.52
N VAL A 106 -6.29 5.09 0.03
CA VAL A 106 -5.46 4.10 -0.70
C VAL A 106 -6.21 2.79 -0.89
N PHE A 107 -6.67 2.17 0.20
CA PHE A 107 -7.23 0.81 0.18
C PHE A 107 -8.74 0.79 -0.06
N GLY A 108 -9.47 1.80 0.39
CA GLY A 108 -10.91 1.86 0.15
C GLY A 108 -11.27 2.15 -1.29
N ILE A 109 -10.56 3.08 -1.93
CA ILE A 109 -10.73 3.28 -3.36
C ILE A 109 -10.24 2.07 -4.14
N ASN A 110 -9.19 1.38 -3.68
CA ASN A 110 -8.78 0.11 -4.27
C ASN A 110 -9.92 -0.92 -4.26
N ASP A 111 -10.50 -1.22 -3.10
CA ASP A 111 -11.56 -2.23 -2.97
C ASP A 111 -12.83 -1.86 -3.77
N VAL A 112 -13.16 -0.56 -3.92
CA VAL A 112 -14.29 -0.10 -4.76
C VAL A 112 -14.10 -0.47 -6.24
N TYR A 113 -12.88 -0.32 -6.77
CA TYR A 113 -12.60 -0.55 -8.20
C TYR A 113 -12.03 -1.94 -8.51
N ASP A 114 -11.81 -2.80 -7.50
CA ASP A 114 -11.17 -4.12 -7.65
C ASP A 114 -12.09 -5.30 -7.28
N TYR A 115 -13.39 -5.06 -7.14
CA TYR A 115 -14.35 -6.09 -6.75
C TYR A 115 -14.28 -7.39 -7.59
N ALA A 116 -14.10 -7.26 -8.90
CA ALA A 116 -14.04 -8.42 -9.81
C ALA A 116 -12.77 -9.27 -9.62
N SER A 117 -11.62 -8.64 -9.34
CA SER A 117 -10.37 -9.35 -9.02
C SER A 117 -10.43 -9.95 -7.62
N ASP A 118 -10.97 -9.20 -6.66
CA ASP A 118 -11.05 -9.61 -5.26
C ASP A 118 -11.95 -10.85 -5.06
N LEU A 119 -13.05 -10.96 -5.82
CA LEU A 119 -13.90 -12.14 -5.85
C LEU A 119 -13.20 -13.42 -6.32
N ARG A 120 -12.09 -13.30 -7.05
CA ARG A 120 -11.36 -14.45 -7.62
C ARG A 120 -10.06 -14.74 -6.88
N ASN A 121 -9.66 -13.87 -5.94
CA ASN A 121 -8.41 -14.03 -5.22
C ASN A 121 -8.60 -14.82 -3.91
N PRO A 122 -8.04 -16.03 -3.77
CA PRO A 122 -8.19 -16.84 -2.57
C PRO A 122 -7.70 -16.14 -1.29
N ARG A 123 -6.73 -15.22 -1.39
CA ARG A 123 -6.19 -14.47 -0.24
C ARG A 123 -7.18 -13.47 0.36
N LYS A 124 -8.09 -12.92 -0.46
CA LYS A 124 -9.14 -11.96 -0.07
C LYS A 124 -10.37 -12.66 0.53
N MET A 125 -10.51 -13.96 0.33
CA MET A 125 -11.62 -14.77 0.83
C MET A 125 -11.41 -15.26 2.27
N ALA A 126 -10.17 -15.32 2.74
CA ALA A 126 -9.89 -15.50 4.17
C ALA A 126 -10.04 -14.13 4.87
N ASP A 127 -10.56 -14.08 6.11
CA ASP A 127 -10.58 -12.90 6.98
C ASP A 127 -9.14 -12.45 7.37
N GLY A 128 -8.34 -12.13 6.36
CA GLY A 128 -6.92 -11.88 6.45
C GLY A 128 -6.59 -10.39 6.58
N LEU A 129 -5.30 -10.10 6.67
CA LEU A 129 -4.76 -8.74 6.81
C LEU A 129 -4.96 -7.86 5.56
N GLU A 130 -5.48 -8.44 4.48
CA GLU A 130 -5.52 -7.85 3.13
C GLU A 130 -6.87 -7.23 2.77
N GLY A 131 -7.81 -7.18 3.73
CA GLY A 131 -9.09 -6.47 3.62
C GLY A 131 -10.30 -7.39 3.52
N ILE A 132 -11.39 -6.87 2.93
CA ILE A 132 -12.62 -7.60 2.66
C ILE A 132 -12.97 -7.55 1.18
N ILE A 133 -13.87 -8.44 0.76
CA ILE A 133 -14.59 -8.28 -0.51
C ILE A 133 -15.70 -7.25 -0.27
N LEU A 134 -15.52 -6.04 -0.82
CA LEU A 134 -16.43 -4.92 -0.59
C LEU A 134 -17.69 -5.04 -1.47
N HIS A 135 -18.87 -5.18 -0.85
CA HIS A 135 -20.12 -5.30 -1.60
C HIS A 135 -20.51 -3.97 -2.28
N PRO A 136 -21.04 -3.97 -3.53
CA PRO A 136 -21.39 -2.74 -4.26
C PRO A 136 -22.31 -1.77 -3.54
N THR A 137 -23.18 -2.26 -2.66
CA THR A 137 -24.06 -1.39 -1.84
C THR A 137 -23.28 -0.50 -0.87
N GLN A 138 -22.02 -0.82 -0.58
CA GLN A 138 -21.15 -0.08 0.33
C GLN A 138 -20.21 0.89 -0.39
N TYR A 139 -20.18 0.91 -1.73
CA TYR A 139 -19.31 1.82 -2.48
C TYR A 139 -19.58 3.31 -2.18
N PRO A 140 -20.84 3.80 -2.11
CA PRO A 140 -21.09 5.21 -1.87
C PRO A 140 -20.47 5.70 -0.56
N VAL A 141 -20.60 4.91 0.52
CA VAL A 141 -20.06 5.31 1.82
C VAL A 141 -18.53 5.31 1.83
N VAL A 142 -17.88 4.32 1.20
CA VAL A 142 -16.40 4.30 1.10
C VAL A 142 -15.88 5.47 0.26
N ILE A 143 -16.54 5.80 -0.86
CA ILE A 143 -16.16 6.92 -1.72
C ILE A 143 -16.32 8.25 -0.97
N VAL A 144 -17.45 8.48 -0.29
CA VAL A 144 -17.70 9.71 0.47
C VAL A 144 -16.71 9.84 1.62
N SER A 145 -16.47 8.78 2.38
CA SER A 145 -15.47 8.77 3.45
C SER A 145 -14.05 9.04 2.93
N SER A 146 -13.71 8.52 1.75
CA SER A 146 -12.40 8.77 1.10
C SER A 146 -12.25 10.22 0.64
N TRP A 147 -13.32 10.86 0.14
CA TRP A 147 -13.31 12.30 -0.16
C TRP A 147 -13.19 13.15 1.11
N ALA A 148 -13.92 12.80 2.17
CA ALA A 148 -13.81 13.46 3.46
C ALA A 148 -12.39 13.34 4.04
N ALA A 149 -11.78 12.15 3.95
CA ALA A 149 -10.39 11.91 4.32
C ALA A 149 -9.42 12.76 3.48
N THR A 150 -9.62 12.83 2.17
CA THR A 150 -8.83 13.67 1.24
C THR A 150 -8.88 15.14 1.64
N PHE A 151 -10.06 15.66 1.96
CA PHE A 151 -10.24 17.03 2.43
C PHE A 151 -9.54 17.25 3.78
N LEU A 152 -9.72 16.34 4.74
CA LEU A 152 -9.10 16.42 6.06
C LEU A 152 -7.56 16.45 5.95
N ILE A 153 -6.97 15.54 5.19
CA ILE A 153 -5.50 15.46 5.00
C ILE A 153 -4.98 16.75 4.38
N THR A 154 -5.68 17.27 3.37
CA THR A 154 -5.31 18.53 2.71
C THR A 154 -5.40 19.71 3.68
N ALA A 155 -6.49 19.82 4.45
CA ALA A 155 -6.69 20.87 5.44
C ALA A 155 -5.58 20.85 6.51
N VAL A 156 -5.25 19.67 7.05
CA VAL A 156 -4.16 19.53 8.02
C VAL A 156 -2.81 19.90 7.41
N SER A 157 -2.56 19.57 6.15
CA SER A 157 -1.35 19.99 5.44
C SER A 157 -1.27 21.53 5.30
N VAL A 158 -2.37 22.20 4.98
CA VAL A 158 -2.42 23.67 4.92
C VAL A 158 -2.10 24.30 6.28
N LEU A 159 -2.55 23.69 7.39
CA LEU A 159 -2.25 24.15 8.76
C LEU A 159 -0.75 24.08 9.12
N THR A 160 0.06 23.35 8.37
CA THR A 160 1.53 23.37 8.54
C THR A 160 2.13 24.72 8.11
N ALA A 161 1.42 25.50 7.29
CA ALA A 161 1.90 26.72 6.63
C ALA A 161 3.17 26.49 5.79
N ARG A 162 3.38 25.28 5.26
CA ARG A 162 4.53 24.90 4.43
C ARG A 162 4.09 24.56 3.00
N ARG A 163 4.50 25.38 2.03
CA ARG A 163 4.14 25.17 0.61
C ARG A 163 4.58 23.81 0.06
N HIS A 164 5.82 23.39 0.34
CA HIS A 164 6.34 22.08 -0.08
C HIS A 164 5.51 20.93 0.49
N ASN A 165 5.06 21.05 1.75
CA ASN A 165 4.24 20.02 2.37
C ASN A 165 2.89 19.86 1.68
N VAL A 166 2.22 20.98 1.37
CA VAL A 166 0.96 20.97 0.63
C VAL A 166 1.13 20.32 -0.75
N LEU A 167 2.19 20.66 -1.48
CA LEU A 167 2.47 20.04 -2.79
C LEU A 167 2.69 18.53 -2.71
N VAL A 168 3.48 18.07 -1.73
CA VAL A 168 3.72 16.64 -1.50
C VAL A 168 2.44 15.91 -1.14
N ILE A 169 1.61 16.49 -0.26
CA ILE A 169 0.34 15.90 0.14
C ILE A 169 -0.65 15.82 -1.02
N LEU A 170 -0.74 16.86 -1.84
CA LEU A 170 -1.59 16.84 -3.03
C LEU A 170 -1.12 15.78 -4.03
N ALA A 171 0.20 15.64 -4.24
CA ALA A 171 0.75 14.58 -5.07
C ALA A 171 0.48 13.19 -4.50
N LEU A 172 0.62 13.01 -3.18
CA LEU A 172 0.33 11.75 -2.49
C LEU A 172 -1.13 11.35 -2.69
N LEU A 173 -2.06 12.27 -2.43
CA LEU A 173 -3.50 12.04 -2.57
C LEU A 173 -3.88 11.76 -4.02
N LEU A 174 -3.38 12.56 -4.97
CA LEU A 174 -3.60 12.35 -6.39
C LEU A 174 -3.15 10.95 -6.82
N LEU A 175 -1.95 10.54 -6.43
CA LEU A 175 -1.42 9.23 -6.78
C LEU A 175 -2.17 8.08 -6.09
N SER A 176 -2.59 8.27 -4.84
CA SER A 176 -3.38 7.28 -4.08
C SER A 176 -4.72 7.02 -4.75
N TRP A 177 -5.41 8.08 -5.21
CA TRP A 177 -6.63 7.95 -5.99
C TRP A 177 -6.38 7.31 -7.36
N GLN A 178 -5.44 7.87 -8.13
CA GLN A 178 -5.20 7.49 -9.52
C GLN A 178 -4.46 6.15 -9.68
N TYR A 179 -3.97 5.56 -8.59
CA TYR A 179 -3.49 4.19 -8.60
C TYR A 179 -4.62 3.23 -8.98
N SER A 180 -5.78 3.36 -8.33
CA SER A 180 -6.92 2.44 -8.50
C SER A 180 -8.06 3.03 -9.34
N ALA A 181 -8.35 4.32 -9.21
CA ALA A 181 -9.47 4.96 -9.88
C ALA A 181 -9.10 5.44 -11.31
N PRO A 182 -10.08 5.51 -12.23
CA PRO A 182 -9.91 6.15 -13.54
C PRO A 182 -9.65 7.67 -13.40
N PRO A 183 -9.07 8.32 -14.45
CA PRO A 183 -8.76 7.75 -15.77
C PRO A 183 -7.37 7.11 -15.88
N LEU A 184 -6.45 7.34 -14.94
CA LEU A 184 -5.06 6.86 -15.10
C LEU A 184 -4.93 5.39 -14.74
N ARG A 185 -5.52 4.99 -13.60
CA ARG A 185 -5.52 3.63 -13.04
C ARG A 185 -4.15 2.96 -13.17
N PHE A 186 -3.15 3.54 -12.50
CA PHE A 186 -1.74 3.11 -12.65
C PHE A 186 -1.52 1.63 -12.36
N LYS A 187 -2.35 0.99 -11.54
CA LYS A 187 -2.29 -0.46 -11.30
C LYS A 187 -2.44 -1.33 -12.57
N GLU A 188 -2.99 -0.78 -13.65
CA GLU A 188 -3.14 -1.43 -14.96
C GLU A 188 -2.19 -0.85 -16.02
N ARG A 189 -1.11 -0.19 -15.58
CA ARG A 189 -0.07 0.38 -16.43
C ARG A 189 1.25 -0.32 -16.10
N PRO A 190 1.76 -1.23 -16.93
CA PRO A 190 3.00 -1.95 -16.67
C PRO A 190 4.17 -0.99 -16.34
N LEU A 191 5.01 -1.39 -15.38
CA LEU A 191 6.05 -0.56 -14.73
C LEU A 191 5.48 0.52 -13.81
N LEU A 192 4.50 1.29 -14.29
CA LEU A 192 3.90 2.37 -13.52
C LEU A 192 3.10 1.85 -12.33
N ASP A 193 2.50 0.67 -12.42
CA ASP A 193 1.87 -0.04 -11.31
C ASP A 193 2.79 -0.14 -10.09
N SER A 194 4.03 -0.55 -10.32
CA SER A 194 5.03 -0.76 -9.28
C SER A 194 5.71 0.54 -8.88
N LEU A 195 6.07 1.38 -9.85
CA LEU A 195 6.69 2.68 -9.57
C LEU A 195 5.75 3.62 -8.81
N SER A 196 4.44 3.60 -9.07
CA SER A 196 3.47 4.42 -8.34
C SER A 196 3.37 4.01 -6.88
N ASN A 197 3.45 2.71 -6.56
CA ASN A 197 3.50 2.27 -5.17
C ASN A 197 4.76 2.76 -4.46
N GLY A 198 5.90 2.69 -5.15
CA GLY A 198 7.15 3.28 -4.66
C GLY A 198 7.04 4.78 -4.39
N ALA A 199 6.44 5.52 -5.32
CA ALA A 199 6.23 6.95 -5.19
C ALA A 199 5.24 7.31 -4.06
N ILE A 200 4.19 6.51 -3.80
CA ILE A 200 3.30 6.70 -2.64
C ILE A 200 4.10 6.61 -1.33
N VAL A 201 4.99 5.62 -1.19
CA VAL A 201 5.84 5.45 0.00
C VAL A 201 6.81 6.62 0.15
N ASP A 202 7.45 7.03 -0.93
CA ASP A 202 8.38 8.17 -0.93
C ASP A 202 7.65 9.48 -0.59
N LEU A 203 6.48 9.74 -1.16
CA LEU A 203 5.67 10.92 -0.86
C LEU A 203 5.18 10.94 0.60
N ALA A 204 4.83 9.79 1.19
CA ALA A 204 4.49 9.70 2.62
C ALA A 204 5.69 10.04 3.51
N TYR A 205 6.90 9.63 3.12
CA TYR A 205 8.13 10.07 3.78
C TYR A 205 8.36 11.58 3.60
N LEU A 206 8.26 12.09 2.37
CA LEU A 206 8.48 13.50 2.06
C LEU A 206 7.46 14.40 2.76
N ALA A 207 6.25 13.91 3.05
CA ALA A 207 5.26 14.64 3.85
C ALA A 207 5.83 14.96 5.23
N GLY A 208 6.50 14.01 5.89
CA GLY A 208 7.18 14.25 7.16
C GLY A 208 8.38 15.18 7.03
N TYR A 209 9.20 14.94 6.00
CA TYR A 209 10.39 15.73 5.75
C TYR A 209 10.07 17.22 5.53
N THR A 210 9.09 17.50 4.66
CA THR A 210 8.64 18.87 4.33
C THR A 210 7.82 19.51 5.43
N ALA A 211 7.10 18.73 6.24
CA ALA A 211 6.46 19.25 7.45
C ALA A 211 7.53 19.88 8.35
N GLY A 212 8.65 19.17 8.55
CA GLY A 212 9.85 19.60 9.28
C GLY A 212 10.76 20.64 8.60
N ASP A 213 10.23 21.44 7.68
CA ASP A 213 10.96 22.47 6.93
C ASP A 213 12.00 21.92 5.93
N GLY A 214 11.88 20.65 5.55
CA GLY A 214 12.66 20.07 4.47
C GLY A 214 12.31 20.73 3.14
N LEU A 215 13.34 21.10 2.37
CA LEU A 215 13.19 21.66 1.03
C LEU A 215 13.33 20.55 -0.01
N LEU A 216 12.54 20.63 -1.09
CA LEU A 216 12.65 19.72 -2.22
C LEU A 216 13.74 20.20 -3.19
N ASP A 217 14.98 20.24 -2.69
CA ASP A 217 16.16 20.64 -3.46
C ASP A 217 17.02 19.41 -3.85
N SER A 218 18.21 19.64 -4.41
CA SER A 218 19.12 18.57 -4.82
C SER A 218 19.57 17.65 -3.68
N ARG A 219 19.50 18.09 -2.42
CA ARG A 219 19.80 17.26 -1.25
C ARG A 219 18.68 16.28 -0.96
N ALA A 220 17.45 16.60 -1.35
CA ALA A 220 16.30 15.72 -1.19
C ALA A 220 16.48 14.40 -1.96
N LEU A 221 17.18 14.42 -3.10
CA LEU A 221 17.45 13.24 -3.93
C LEU A 221 18.19 12.09 -3.21
N TRP A 222 18.88 12.39 -2.10
CA TRP A 222 19.63 11.41 -1.32
C TRP A 222 18.89 10.94 -0.07
N LEU A 223 17.62 11.32 0.07
CA LEU A 223 16.80 10.93 1.21
C LEU A 223 16.47 9.44 1.19
N LYS A 224 16.35 8.88 2.39
CA LYS A 224 15.99 7.47 2.57
C LYS A 224 14.59 7.14 2.04
N GLY A 225 13.74 8.15 1.86
CA GLY A 225 12.41 8.02 1.22
C GLY A 225 12.50 7.45 -0.19
N HIS A 226 13.38 7.99 -1.03
CA HIS A 226 13.54 7.51 -2.42
C HIS A 226 14.02 6.05 -2.47
N ILE A 227 14.93 5.68 -1.57
CA ILE A 227 15.45 4.31 -1.46
C ILE A 227 14.34 3.35 -0.98
N LEU A 228 13.56 3.77 0.02
CA LEU A 228 12.38 3.01 0.48
C LEU A 228 11.35 2.85 -0.63
N GLY A 229 11.05 3.92 -1.36
CA GLY A 229 10.15 3.91 -2.50
C GLY A 229 10.62 2.94 -3.59
N LEU A 230 11.92 2.91 -3.87
CA LEU A 230 12.49 1.95 -4.84
C LEU A 230 12.36 0.50 -4.36
N CYS A 231 12.66 0.22 -3.09
CA CYS A 231 12.42 -1.10 -2.50
C CYS A 231 10.93 -1.48 -2.57
N THR A 232 10.03 -0.53 -2.30
CA THR A 232 8.57 -0.73 -2.41
C THR A 232 8.14 -1.05 -3.83
N ALA A 233 8.66 -0.35 -4.83
CA ALA A 233 8.40 -0.67 -6.23
C ALA A 233 8.87 -2.09 -6.58
N GLY A 234 10.02 -2.51 -6.04
CA GLY A 234 10.53 -3.86 -6.23
C GLY A 234 9.64 -4.94 -5.59
N VAL A 235 9.28 -4.81 -4.30
CA VAL A 235 8.41 -5.80 -3.64
C VAL A 235 6.99 -5.80 -4.22
N HIS A 236 6.49 -4.66 -4.72
CA HIS A 236 5.23 -4.60 -5.45
C HIS A 236 5.30 -5.42 -6.74
N ALA A 237 6.35 -5.23 -7.55
CA ALA A 237 6.54 -6.01 -8.77
C ALA A 237 6.68 -7.50 -8.48
N LEU A 238 7.38 -7.89 -7.40
CA LEU A 238 7.44 -9.28 -6.94
C LEU A 238 6.05 -9.80 -6.54
N GLY A 239 5.24 -9.00 -5.84
CA GLY A 239 3.85 -9.32 -5.52
C GLY A 239 3.01 -9.57 -6.77
N ALA A 240 3.15 -8.73 -7.80
CA ALA A 240 2.48 -8.92 -9.09
C ALA A 240 2.87 -10.24 -9.78
N THR A 241 4.10 -10.75 -9.56
CA THR A 241 4.49 -12.08 -10.07
C THR A 241 3.78 -13.23 -9.38
N VAL A 242 3.45 -13.05 -8.10
CA VAL A 242 2.71 -14.02 -7.30
C VAL A 242 1.23 -14.04 -7.70
N ASP A 243 0.69 -12.87 -8.04
CA ASP A 243 -0.71 -12.68 -8.43
C ASP A 243 -0.94 -12.81 -9.95
N VAL A 244 0.07 -13.18 -10.74
CA VAL A 244 0.04 -13.11 -12.23
C VAL A 244 -1.12 -13.86 -12.87
N ASP A 245 -1.43 -15.07 -12.41
CA ASP A 245 -2.52 -15.88 -12.97
C ASP A 245 -3.90 -15.30 -12.61
N VAL A 246 -4.04 -14.80 -11.38
CA VAL A 246 -5.29 -14.19 -10.88
C VAL A 246 -5.55 -12.88 -11.63
N ASP A 247 -4.55 -12.01 -11.70
CA ASP A 247 -4.62 -10.73 -12.43
C ASP A 247 -4.88 -10.97 -13.92
N GLY A 248 -4.24 -11.96 -14.52
CA GLY A 248 -4.45 -12.35 -15.91
C GLY A 248 -5.89 -12.83 -16.18
N SER A 249 -6.47 -13.60 -15.25
CA SER A 249 -7.84 -14.15 -15.40
C SER A 249 -8.94 -13.09 -15.48
N VAL A 250 -8.67 -11.87 -15.01
CA VAL A 250 -9.60 -10.72 -15.06
C VAL A 250 -9.17 -9.63 -16.04
N GLY A 251 -8.10 -9.87 -16.82
CA GLY A 251 -7.58 -8.92 -17.80
C GLY A 251 -6.81 -7.75 -17.20
N GLN A 252 -6.34 -7.84 -15.96
CA GLN A 252 -5.57 -6.77 -15.32
C GLN A 252 -4.16 -6.73 -15.89
N THR A 253 -3.75 -5.55 -16.39
CA THR A 253 -2.48 -5.37 -17.11
C THR A 253 -1.39 -4.82 -16.17
N THR A 254 -0.72 -5.70 -15.42
CA THR A 254 0.39 -5.38 -14.52
C THR A 254 1.74 -5.58 -15.21
N ILE A 255 2.84 -5.19 -14.56
CA ILE A 255 4.20 -5.51 -15.02
C ILE A 255 4.38 -7.02 -15.27
N ALA A 256 3.79 -7.86 -14.43
CA ALA A 256 3.93 -9.31 -14.50
C ALA A 256 3.04 -9.94 -15.57
N THR A 257 1.79 -9.47 -15.75
CA THR A 257 0.92 -10.00 -16.81
C THR A 257 1.32 -9.51 -18.20
N ALA A 258 1.87 -8.29 -18.32
CA ALA A 258 2.27 -7.72 -19.60
C ALA A 258 3.65 -8.20 -20.09
N PHE A 259 4.66 -8.25 -19.20
CA PHE A 259 6.03 -8.64 -19.56
C PHE A 259 6.42 -10.04 -19.10
N GLY A 260 5.54 -10.72 -18.37
CA GLY A 260 5.80 -12.02 -17.78
C GLY A 260 6.45 -11.92 -16.39
N PRO A 261 6.26 -12.95 -15.56
CA PRO A 261 6.67 -12.90 -14.15
C PRO A 261 8.18 -12.83 -13.98
N ARG A 262 8.98 -13.46 -14.85
CA ARG A 262 10.45 -13.40 -14.76
C ARG A 262 11.00 -11.99 -14.95
N ILE A 263 10.44 -11.21 -15.88
CA ILE A 263 10.86 -9.83 -16.11
C ILE A 263 10.48 -8.96 -14.91
N ALA A 264 9.28 -9.14 -14.36
CA ALA A 264 8.84 -8.44 -13.15
C ALA A 264 9.71 -8.78 -11.93
N THR A 265 10.13 -10.04 -11.75
CA THR A 265 11.10 -10.42 -10.71
C THR A 265 12.47 -9.78 -10.95
N ALA A 266 12.94 -9.73 -12.20
CA ALA A 266 14.22 -9.09 -12.53
C ALA A 266 14.17 -7.57 -12.28
N PHE A 267 13.04 -6.92 -12.58
CA PHE A 267 12.78 -5.53 -12.21
C PHE A 267 12.86 -5.35 -10.70
N ALA A 268 12.23 -6.23 -9.92
CA ALA A 268 12.30 -6.20 -8.47
C ALA A 268 13.74 -6.30 -7.96
N ALA A 269 14.54 -7.24 -8.49
CA ALA A 269 15.95 -7.38 -8.15
C ALA A 269 16.75 -6.13 -8.53
N GLY A 270 16.48 -5.53 -9.68
CA GLY A 270 17.10 -4.28 -10.13
C GLY A 270 16.83 -3.12 -9.17
N CYS A 271 15.60 -2.96 -8.71
CA CYS A 271 15.23 -1.96 -7.71
C CYS A 271 16.03 -2.14 -6.40
N TYR A 272 16.06 -3.36 -5.86
CA TYR A 272 16.81 -3.66 -4.64
C TYR A 272 18.33 -3.50 -4.82
N LEU A 273 18.85 -3.84 -6.00
CA LEU A 273 20.27 -3.67 -6.33
C LEU A 273 20.65 -2.20 -6.36
N ILE A 274 19.87 -1.35 -7.04
CA ILE A 274 20.11 0.09 -7.06
C ILE A 274 20.02 0.67 -5.65
N ALA A 275 19.01 0.28 -4.85
CA ALA A 275 18.89 0.69 -3.46
C ALA A 275 20.13 0.32 -2.63
N PHE A 276 20.66 -0.89 -2.82
CA PHE A 276 21.86 -1.36 -2.15
C PHE A 276 23.13 -0.61 -2.58
N LEU A 277 23.27 -0.33 -3.87
CA LEU A 277 24.40 0.43 -4.40
C LEU A 277 24.44 1.88 -3.90
N VAL A 278 23.28 2.47 -3.63
CA VAL A 278 23.16 3.79 -3.01
C VAL A 278 23.45 3.72 -1.51
N GLU A 279 22.84 2.78 -0.77
CA GLU A 279 23.07 2.57 0.67
C GLU A 279 24.01 1.38 0.93
N ARG A 280 25.32 1.60 0.70
CA ARG A 280 26.34 0.56 0.91
C ARG A 280 26.74 0.34 2.37
N ARG A 281 26.28 1.19 3.30
CA ARG A 281 26.67 1.11 4.71
C ARG A 281 25.93 -0.03 5.39
N LEU A 282 26.64 -0.89 6.12
CA LEU A 282 26.06 -1.96 6.95
C LEU A 282 25.40 -1.41 8.25
N SER A 283 24.54 -0.40 8.10
CA SER A 283 23.61 0.05 9.13
C SER A 283 22.38 -0.86 9.17
N ILE A 284 21.51 -0.70 10.18
CA ILE A 284 20.19 -1.40 10.20
C ILE A 284 19.45 -1.21 8.87
N PHE A 285 19.52 -0.01 8.28
CA PHE A 285 18.88 0.29 7.00
C PHE A 285 19.56 -0.40 5.80
N GLY A 286 20.89 -0.47 5.78
CA GLY A 286 21.60 -1.21 4.73
C GLY A 286 21.40 -2.73 4.83
N VAL A 287 21.35 -3.28 6.05
CA VAL A 287 21.02 -4.69 6.30
C VAL A 287 19.57 -5.00 5.87
N TYR A 288 18.64 -4.08 6.11
CA TYR A 288 17.28 -4.18 5.58
C TYR A 288 17.28 -4.33 4.05
N ILE A 289 17.98 -3.46 3.34
CA ILE A 289 18.06 -3.50 1.87
C ILE A 289 18.74 -4.77 1.38
N LEU A 290 19.86 -5.15 2.00
CA LEU A 290 20.62 -6.35 1.64
C LEU A 290 19.78 -7.63 1.82
N GLY A 291 19.09 -7.79 2.94
CA GLY A 291 18.22 -8.94 3.16
C GLY A 291 17.06 -9.01 2.16
N GLY A 292 16.48 -7.86 1.81
CA GLY A 292 15.48 -7.78 0.75
C GLY A 292 16.03 -8.16 -0.63
N LEU A 293 17.21 -7.67 -0.99
CA LEU A 293 17.89 -8.04 -2.23
C LEU A 293 18.13 -9.56 -2.30
N LEU A 294 18.69 -10.15 -1.26
CA LEU A 294 18.95 -11.60 -1.20
C LEU A 294 17.66 -12.42 -1.36
N ALA A 295 16.56 -11.99 -0.73
CA ALA A 295 15.27 -12.65 -0.87
C ALA A 295 14.73 -12.57 -2.31
N VAL A 296 14.83 -11.41 -2.97
CA VAL A 296 14.33 -11.19 -4.34
C VAL A 296 15.19 -11.89 -5.40
N LEU A 297 16.46 -12.19 -5.11
CA LEU A 297 17.32 -12.95 -6.01
C LEU A 297 16.94 -14.44 -6.08
N ALA A 298 16.38 -15.02 -5.03
CA ALA A 298 15.98 -16.43 -5.00
C ALA A 298 15.06 -16.85 -6.17
N PRO A 299 13.95 -16.13 -6.47
CA PRO A 299 13.08 -16.47 -7.60
C PRO A 299 13.69 -16.27 -8.99
N LEU A 300 14.85 -15.62 -9.12
CA LEU A 300 15.59 -15.58 -10.39
C LEU A 300 16.35 -16.87 -10.67
N LEU A 301 16.74 -17.61 -9.62
CA LEU A 301 17.42 -18.89 -9.73
C LEU A 301 16.41 -20.03 -9.93
N ASP A 302 15.35 -20.02 -9.12
CA ASP A 302 14.25 -20.97 -9.21
C ASP A 302 12.95 -20.24 -8.88
N PHE A 303 12.09 -20.13 -9.89
CA PHE A 303 10.84 -19.39 -9.80
C PHE A 303 9.85 -19.97 -8.76
N GLY A 304 10.02 -21.24 -8.35
CA GLY A 304 9.25 -21.84 -7.25
C GLY A 304 9.38 -21.07 -5.92
N TRP A 305 10.42 -20.25 -5.78
CA TRP A 305 10.64 -19.40 -4.61
C TRP A 305 9.93 -18.04 -4.64
N ALA A 306 9.20 -17.68 -5.70
CA ALA A 306 8.60 -16.33 -5.82
C ALA A 306 7.66 -15.99 -4.65
N HIS A 307 6.73 -16.90 -4.32
CA HIS A 307 5.78 -16.69 -3.23
C HIS A 307 6.46 -16.72 -1.83
N PRO A 308 7.36 -17.68 -1.51
CA PRO A 308 8.17 -17.62 -0.30
C PRO A 308 9.03 -16.36 -0.18
N ALA A 309 9.66 -15.91 -1.27
CA ALA A 309 10.49 -14.72 -1.30
C ALA A 309 9.68 -13.46 -1.00
N PHE A 310 8.48 -13.33 -1.59
CA PHE A 310 7.56 -12.22 -1.29
C PHE A 310 7.24 -12.16 0.22
N LYS A 311 6.84 -13.30 0.81
CA LYS A 311 6.58 -13.39 2.25
C LYS A 311 7.84 -13.06 3.08
N ALA A 312 9.00 -13.56 2.68
CA ALA A 312 10.27 -13.29 3.35
C ALA A 312 10.59 -11.79 3.37
N VAL A 313 10.42 -11.08 2.25
CA VAL A 313 10.62 -9.62 2.19
C VAL A 313 9.65 -8.88 3.12
N VAL A 314 8.38 -9.28 3.17
CA VAL A 314 7.38 -8.69 4.07
C VAL A 314 7.78 -8.90 5.53
N TYR A 315 8.08 -10.13 5.95
CA TYR A 315 8.50 -10.42 7.33
C TYR A 315 9.82 -9.74 7.69
N TRP A 316 10.77 -9.71 6.75
CA TRP A 316 12.03 -9.00 6.93
C TRP A 316 11.81 -7.50 7.16
N THR A 317 10.90 -6.89 6.41
CA THR A 317 10.52 -5.49 6.59
C THR A 317 9.95 -5.23 7.99
N VAL A 318 9.06 -6.10 8.47
CA VAL A 318 8.50 -6.00 9.83
C VAL A 318 9.59 -6.15 10.90
N ALA A 319 10.44 -7.17 10.78
CA ALA A 319 11.52 -7.44 11.72
C ALA A 319 12.52 -6.28 11.79
N MET A 320 12.98 -5.78 10.64
CA MET A 320 13.94 -4.67 10.58
C MET A 320 13.34 -3.36 11.07
N SER A 321 12.04 -3.12 10.80
CA SER A 321 11.33 -1.96 11.36
C SER A 321 11.28 -2.03 12.88
N GLY A 322 10.97 -3.20 13.44
CA GLY A 322 10.98 -3.44 14.89
C GLY A 322 12.35 -3.18 15.51
N LEU A 323 13.41 -3.74 14.93
CA LEU A 323 14.79 -3.50 15.38
C LEU A 323 15.16 -2.01 15.32
N TRP A 324 14.77 -1.31 14.25
CA TRP A 324 15.03 0.12 14.12
C TRP A 324 14.31 0.93 15.21
N PHE A 325 13.05 0.62 15.53
CA PHE A 325 12.33 1.29 16.62
C PHE A 325 12.98 1.05 17.98
N VAL A 326 13.41 -0.19 18.26
CA VAL A 326 14.11 -0.53 19.50
C VAL A 326 15.43 0.24 19.61
N ASP A 327 16.24 0.27 18.55
CA ASP A 327 17.49 1.05 18.52
C ASP A 327 17.24 2.54 18.83
N ARG A 328 16.20 3.13 18.22
CA ARG A 328 15.83 4.53 18.47
C ARG A 328 15.38 4.77 19.91
N ALA A 329 14.58 3.86 20.48
CA ALA A 329 14.13 3.95 21.87
C ALA A 329 15.32 3.86 22.85
N LEU A 330 16.22 2.89 22.65
CA LEU A 330 17.45 2.74 23.45
C LEU A 330 18.34 3.98 23.33
N GLY A 331 18.47 4.56 22.13
CA GLY A 331 19.21 5.79 21.91
C GLY A 331 18.66 6.99 22.69
N VAL A 332 17.34 7.10 22.87
CA VAL A 332 16.71 8.12 23.71
C VAL A 332 17.02 7.88 25.20
N LEU A 333 16.92 6.65 25.66
CA LEU A 333 17.21 6.28 27.05
C LEU A 333 18.67 6.57 27.43
N ARG A 334 19.63 6.18 26.57
CA ARG A 334 21.06 6.45 26.77
C ARG A 334 21.37 7.94 26.88
N ARG A 335 20.74 8.79 26.04
CA ARG A 335 20.91 10.25 26.12
C ARG A 335 20.37 10.83 27.44
N ARG A 336 19.23 10.34 27.93
CA ARG A 336 18.68 10.77 29.23
C ARG A 336 19.57 10.36 30.41
N GLN A 337 20.15 9.16 30.36
CA GLN A 337 21.08 8.69 31.39
C GLN A 337 22.41 9.46 31.35
N GLY A 338 23.00 9.67 30.17
CA GLY A 338 24.22 10.47 30.01
C GLY A 338 24.06 11.92 30.47
N PHE A 339 22.86 12.50 30.34
CA PHE A 339 22.56 13.83 30.89
C PHE A 339 22.52 13.83 32.43
N LYS A 340 22.05 12.75 33.07
CA LYS A 340 22.05 12.62 34.54
C LYS A 340 23.47 12.53 35.13
N TYR A 341 24.42 11.89 34.44
CA TYR A 341 25.79 11.73 34.93
C TYR A 341 26.71 12.94 34.67
N LYS A 342 26.31 13.90 33.82
CA LYS A 342 27.09 15.13 33.54
C LYS A 342 26.80 16.28 34.51
N HIS A 343 25.84 16.10 35.42
CA HIS A 343 25.39 17.10 36.39
C HIS A 343 25.55 16.64 37.86
N ILE A 344 26.44 15.67 38.10
CA ILE A 344 26.95 15.26 39.42
C ILE A 344 28.43 15.65 39.46
#